data_AF-A0A1F2RA52-F1
#
_entry.id   AF-A0A1F2RA52-F1
#
_cell.length_a   1.000
_cell.length_b   1.000
_cell.length_c   1.000
_cell.angle_alpha   90.00
_cell.angle_beta   90.00
_cell.angle_gamma   90.00
#
_symmetry.space_group_name_H-M   'P 1'
#
loop_
_entity.id
_entity.type
_entity.pdbx_description
1 polymer ?
#
loop_
_entity_poly.entity_id
_entity_poly.type
_entity_poly.pdbx_seq_one_letter_code
_entity_poly.pdbx_strand_id
1 'polypeptide(L)' 'MGTYFDEIAAEAMKLPLRDRVRLAQRLVSSVEDQMEGDVETLWAAEAERRLAELRTGKVQGVEAGESFRKAREALER' A
#
# COMPACT_ATOMS: atom_id res chain seq x y z
N MET A 1 29.03 -15.93 -0.18
CA MET A 1 29.10 -14.47 -0.29
C MET A 1 27.67 -14.02 -0.37
N GLY A 2 27.12 -13.50 0.74
CA GLY A 2 25.76 -12.95 0.72
C GLY A 2 25.72 -11.91 -0.39
N THR A 3 24.63 -11.86 -1.14
CA THR A 3 24.56 -10.88 -2.22
C THR A 3 24.67 -9.49 -1.57
N TYR A 4 25.31 -8.53 -2.23
CA TYR A 4 25.42 -7.15 -1.72
C TYR A 4 24.06 -6.58 -1.25
N PHE A 5 22.99 -7.06 -1.87
CA PHE A 5 21.60 -6.84 -1.44
C PHE A 5 21.32 -7.32 -0.01
N ASP A 6 21.67 -8.56 0.34
CA ASP A 6 21.43 -9.16 1.66
C ASP A 6 22.18 -8.40 2.76
N GLU A 7 23.39 -7.91 2.46
CA GLU A 7 24.18 -7.09 3.38
C GLU A 7 23.50 -5.74 3.65
N ILE A 8 23.05 -5.04 2.60
CA ILE A 8 22.30 -3.78 2.75
C ILE A 8 20.98 -4.00 3.50
N ALA A 9 20.25 -5.06 3.18
CA ALA A 9 19.00 -5.39 3.85
C ALA A 9 19.23 -5.66 5.35
N ALA A 10 20.28 -6.40 5.70
CA ALA A 10 20.64 -6.66 7.08
C ALA A 10 21.02 -5.38 7.84
N GLU A 11 21.80 -4.47 7.24
CA GLU A 11 22.12 -3.18 7.84
C GLU A 11 20.88 -2.28 8.00
N ALA A 12 19.99 -2.24 7.02
CA ALA A 12 18.74 -1.49 7.09
C ALA A 12 17.85 -1.98 8.25
N MET A 13 17.85 -3.28 8.53
CA MET A 13 17.08 -3.85 9.65
C MET A 13 17.61 -3.46 11.03
N LYS A 14 18.89 -3.04 11.15
CA LYS A 14 19.48 -2.53 12.40
C LYS A 14 19.03 -1.11 12.75
N LEU A 15 18.48 -0.36 11.79
CA LEU A 15 18.01 1.00 12.03
C LEU A 15 16.81 1.01 13.00
N PRO A 16 16.63 2.08 13.80
CA PRO A 16 15.41 2.31 14.57
C PRO A 16 14.16 2.29 13.67
N LEU A 17 13.00 1.92 14.22
CA LEU A 17 11.74 1.81 13.47
C LEU A 17 11.45 3.04 12.60
N ARG A 18 11.60 4.24 13.18
CA ARG A 18 11.35 5.51 12.48
C ARG A 18 12.23 5.69 11.25
N ASP A 19 13.50 5.31 11.34
CA ASP A 19 14.45 5.45 10.23
C ASP A 19 14.24 4.38 9.17
N ARG A 20 13.81 3.16 9.56
CA ARG A 20 13.36 2.13 8.61
C ARG A 20 12.16 2.60 7.80
N VAL A 21 11.15 3.19 8.46
CA VAL A 21 9.98 3.76 7.78
C VAL A 21 10.41 4.85 6.79
N ARG A 22 11.31 5.75 7.19
CA ARG A 22 11.85 6.79 6.31
C ARG A 22 12.60 6.22 5.12
N LEU A 23 13.42 5.18 5.33
CA LEU A 23 14.15 4.51 4.25
C LEU A 23 13.18 3.81 3.28
N ALA A 24 12.19 3.09 3.81
CA ALA A 24 11.16 2.43 3.01
C ALA A 24 10.40 3.43 2.14
N GLN A 25 9.98 4.58 2.70
CA GLN A 25 9.33 5.65 1.94
C GLN A 25 10.21 6.13 0.78
N ARG A 26 11.50 6.40 1.02
CA ARG A 26 12.42 6.86 -0.03
C ARG A 26 12.60 5.81 -1.14
N LEU A 27 12.68 4.53 -0.78
CA LEU A 27 12.79 3.45 -1.75
C LEU A 27 11.51 3.32 -2.60
N VAL A 28 10.33 3.39 -1.97
CA VAL A 28 9.05 3.34 -2.68
C VAL A 28 8.94 4.51 -3.66
N SER A 29 9.19 5.75 -3.22
CA SER A 29 9.14 6.92 -4.11
C SER A 29 10.13 6.82 -5.28
N SER A 30 11.33 6.25 -5.06
CA SER A 30 12.30 6.07 -6.15
C SER A 30 11.84 5.08 -7.24
N VAL A 31 10.94 4.16 -6.89
CA VAL A 31 10.32 3.23 -7.83
C VAL A 31 9.16 3.91 -8.54
N GLU A 32 8.32 4.64 -7.81
CA GLU A 32 7.19 5.42 -8.37
C GLU A 32 7.67 6.41 -9.44
N ASP A 33 8.78 7.12 -9.20
CA ASP A 33 9.38 8.05 -10.17
C ASP A 33 9.85 7.34 -11.47
N GLN A 34 10.10 6.04 -11.43
CA GLN A 34 10.55 5.23 -12.58
C GLN A 34 9.41 4.46 -13.26
N MET A 35 8.21 4.43 -12.66
CA MET A 35 7.07 3.76 -13.25
C MET A 35 6.50 4.61 -14.39
N GLU A 36 6.77 4.20 -15.63
CA GLU A 36 6.07 4.74 -16.79
C GLU A 36 4.64 4.20 -16.83
N GLY A 37 3.69 5.03 -16.40
CA GLY A 37 2.27 4.72 -16.44
C GLY A 37 1.46 5.71 -15.64
N ASP A 38 0.26 6.04 -16.13
CA ASP A 38 -0.69 6.87 -15.39
C ASP A 38 -1.40 5.99 -14.34
N VAL A 39 -0.67 5.69 -13.26
CA VAL A 39 -1.17 4.90 -12.12
C VAL A 39 -2.48 5.51 -11.60
N GLU A 40 -2.57 6.84 -11.54
CA GLU A 40 -3.78 7.54 -11.13
C GLU A 40 -4.96 7.23 -12.05
N THR A 41 -4.78 7.23 -13.37
CA THR A 41 -5.82 6.82 -14.32
C THR A 41 -6.25 5.37 -14.13
N LEU A 42 -5.30 4.45 -13.90
CA LEU A 42 -5.64 3.04 -13.65
C LEU A 42 -6.42 2.86 -12.34
N TRP A 43 -6.04 3.59 -11.30
CA TRP A 43 -6.75 3.59 -10.01
C TRP A 43 -8.15 4.20 -10.13
N ALA A 44 -8.30 5.30 -10.88
CA ALA A 44 -9.60 5.91 -11.15
C ALA A 44 -10.53 4.93 -11.88
N ALA A 45 -10.05 4.28 -12.95
CA ALA A 45 -10.81 3.29 -13.68
C ALA A 45 -11.27 2.11 -12.80
N GLU A 46 -10.39 1.62 -11.92
CA GLU A 46 -10.72 0.56 -10.97
C GLU A 46 -11.72 1.02 -9.90
N ALA A 47 -11.60 2.25 -9.40
CA ALA A 47 -12.53 2.81 -8.43
C ALA A 47 -13.95 2.96 -9.02
N GLU A 48 -14.05 3.46 -10.25
CA GLU A 48 -15.32 3.56 -10.97
C GLU A 48 -15.94 2.18 -11.20
N ARG A 49 -15.15 1.20 -11.64
CA ARG A 49 -15.59 -0.18 -11.81
C ARG A 49 -16.18 -0.73 -10.51
N ARG A 50 -15.45 -0.65 -9.40
CA ARG A 50 -15.92 -1.16 -8.09
C ARG A 50 -17.18 -0.46 -7.60
N LEU A 51 -17.28 0.86 -7.80
CA LEU A 51 -18.48 1.61 -7.45
C LEU A 51 -19.70 1.15 -8.25
N ALA A 52 -19.53 0.88 -9.55
CA ALA A 52 -20.60 0.34 -10.38
C ALA A 52 -21.03 -1.05 -9.92
N GLU A 53 -20.09 -1.95 -9.57
CA GLU A 53 -20.40 -3.29 -9.04
C GLU A 53 -21.19 -3.21 -7.73
N LEU A 54 -20.85 -2.28 -6.83
CA LEU A 54 -21.59 -2.04 -5.60
C LEU A 54 -23.01 -1.52 -5.87
N ARG A 55 -23.15 -0.51 -6.73
CA ARG A 55 -24.45 0.11 -7.07
C ARG A 55 -25.40 -0.85 -7.77
N THR A 56 -24.87 -1.75 -8.58
CA THR A 56 -25.64 -2.77 -9.31
C THR A 56 -25.94 -4.01 -8.47
N GLY A 57 -25.38 -4.12 -7.26
CA GLY A 57 -25.52 -5.30 -6.42
C GLY A 57 -24.77 -6.53 -6.95
N LYS A 58 -23.88 -6.37 -7.94
CA LYS A 58 -23.02 -7.45 -8.44
C LYS A 58 -22.08 -7.96 -7.36
N VAL A 59 -21.71 -7.08 -6.42
CA VAL A 59 -20.97 -7.44 -5.20
C VAL A 59 -21.78 -7.03 -3.97
N GLN A 60 -21.64 -7.80 -2.90
CA GLN A 60 -22.25 -7.47 -1.62
C GLN A 60 -21.37 -6.48 -0.86
N GLY A 61 -21.92 -5.32 -0.52
CA GLY A 61 -21.26 -4.34 0.34
C GLY A 61 -21.13 -4.83 1.78
N VAL A 62 -20.16 -4.28 2.50
CA VAL A 62 -20.05 -4.43 3.96
C VAL A 62 -20.68 -3.21 4.61
N GLU A 63 -21.41 -3.41 5.70
CA GLU A 63 -21.97 -2.32 6.49
C GLU A 63 -20.90 -1.32 6.90
N ALA A 64 -21.16 -0.03 6.70
CA ALA A 64 -20.18 1.02 6.88
C ALA A 64 -19.59 1.02 8.30
N GLY A 65 -20.44 0.82 9.32
CA GLY A 65 -20.01 0.75 10.72
C GLY A 65 -19.03 -0.41 10.99
N GLU A 66 -19.27 -1.58 10.39
CA GLU A 66 -18.38 -2.73 10.51
C GLU A 66 -17.05 -2.49 9.78
N SER A 67 -17.12 -1.94 8.57
CA SER A 67 -15.93 -1.58 7.77
C SER A 67 -15.01 -0.62 8.52
N PHE A 68 -15.57 0.49 9.03
CA PHE A 68 -14.79 1.48 9.79
C PHE A 68 -14.24 0.94 11.10
N ARG A 69 -14.98 0.07 11.79
CA ARG A 69 -14.49 -0.58 13.02
C ARG A 69 -13.26 -1.43 12.74
N LYS A 70 -13.32 -2.31 11.72
CA LYS A 70 -12.19 -3.16 11.32
C LYS A 70 -10.95 -2.35 10.93
N ALA A 71 -11.15 -1.24 10.21
CA ALA A 71 -10.04 -0.36 9.82
C ALA A 71 -9.34 0.25 11.03
N ARG A 72 -10.08 0.73 12.04
CA ARG A 72 -9.49 1.29 13.27
C ARG A 72 -8.72 0.23 14.08
N GLU A 73 -9.30 -0.96 14.26
CA GLU A 73 -8.65 -2.09 14.96
C GLU A 73 -7.36 -2.56 14.26
N ALA A 74 -7.20 -2.29 12.97
CA ALA A 74 -5.98 -2.60 12.24
C ALA A 74 -4.87 -1.54 12.43
N LEU A 75 -5.23 -0.30 12.76
CA LEU A 75 -4.29 0.81 12.99
C LEU A 75 -3.77 0.86 14.43
N GLU A 76 -4.47 0.25 15.38
CA GLU A 76 -4.07 0.16 16.79
C GLU A 76 -3.11 -1.01 17.09
N ARG A 77 -2.72 -1.77 16.07
CA ARG A 77 -1.74 -2.88 16.14
C ARG A 77 -0.34 -2.43 15.73
#